data_AF-A0A977L8S4-F1
#
_entry.id   AF-A0A977L8S4-F1
#
_cell.length_a   1.000
_cell.length_b   1.000
_cell.length_c   1.000
_cell.angle_alpha   90.00
_cell.angle_beta   90.00
_cell.angle_gamma   90.00
#
_symmetry.space_group_name_H-M   'P 1'
#
loop_
_entity.id
_entity.type
_entity.pdbx_description
1 polymer ?
#
loop_
_entity_poly.entity_id
_entity_poly.type
_entity_poly.pdbx_seq_one_letter_code
_entity_poly.pdbx_strand_id
1 'polypeptide(L)'
;MKTAFAFVLLLLITSTSWSQLSVVTTSIKVFGNCAMCKARIEKVLDHKGIKKAEWNKTSKQLSVVYNSEKITEQKIHELIASIGHDTEKVKAKDEVYASLPFCCLYRDHEHD
;
A
#
# COMPACT_ATOMS: atom_id res chain seq x y z
N MET A 1 -20.01 55.60 -5.14
CA MET A 1 -18.60 55.43 -4.68
C MET A 1 -18.47 54.69 -3.36
N LYS A 2 -19.32 54.97 -2.34
CA LYS A 2 -19.29 54.25 -1.04
C LYS A 2 -19.72 52.77 -1.14
N THR A 3 -20.63 52.44 -2.05
CA THR A 3 -21.15 51.08 -2.26
C THR A 3 -20.23 50.18 -3.10
N ALA A 4 -19.39 50.76 -3.96
CA ALA A 4 -18.38 50.02 -4.74
C ALA A 4 -17.22 49.54 -3.85
N PHE A 5 -16.87 50.29 -2.80
CA PHE A 5 -15.87 49.89 -1.81
C PHE A 5 -16.30 48.70 -0.93
N ALA A 6 -17.61 48.54 -0.70
CA ALA A 6 -18.14 47.43 0.10
C ALA A 6 -18.11 46.09 -0.66
N PHE A 7 -18.21 46.10 -1.98
CA PHE A 7 -18.20 44.87 -2.80
C PHE A 7 -16.79 44.30 -3.02
N VAL A 8 -15.75 45.13 -3.03
CA VAL A 8 -14.35 44.69 -3.20
C VAL A 8 -13.81 44.00 -1.94
N LEU A 9 -14.36 44.32 -0.76
CA LEU A 9 -13.92 43.73 0.51
C LEU A 9 -14.47 42.31 0.75
N LEU A 10 -15.51 41.89 0.02
CA LEU A 10 -16.17 40.58 0.18
C LEU A 10 -15.48 39.45 -0.63
N LEU A 11 -14.59 39.78 -1.57
CA LEU A 11 -13.91 38.82 -2.44
C LEU A 11 -12.69 38.12 -1.80
N LEU A 12 -12.32 38.45 -0.56
CA LEU A 12 -11.12 37.94 0.10
C LEU A 12 -11.31 36.65 0.93
N ILE A 13 -12.47 35.98 0.88
CA ILE A 13 -12.79 34.86 1.79
C ILE A 13 -12.61 33.46 1.15
N THR A 14 -12.24 33.33 -0.13
CA THR A 14 -12.35 32.02 -0.82
C THR A 14 -11.07 31.17 -0.96
N SER A 15 -10.03 31.39 -0.15
CA SER A 15 -8.85 30.50 -0.14
C SER A 15 -8.73 29.69 1.16
N THR A 16 -9.75 28.91 1.52
CA THR A 16 -9.52 27.78 2.42
C THR A 16 -8.75 26.72 1.65
N SER A 17 -7.43 26.75 1.74
CA SER A 17 -6.57 25.72 1.17
C SER A 17 -6.85 24.39 1.88
N TRP A 18 -7.48 23.45 1.17
CA TRP A 18 -7.63 22.08 1.63
C TRP A 18 -6.25 21.41 1.65
N SER A 19 -5.64 21.30 2.82
CA SER A 19 -4.44 20.46 3.00
C SER A 19 -4.87 19.00 2.97
N GLN A 20 -4.50 18.27 1.92
CA GLN A 20 -4.72 16.84 1.83
C GLN A 20 -3.71 16.12 2.73
N LEU A 21 -4.21 15.34 3.70
CA LEU A 21 -3.36 14.51 4.54
C LEU A 21 -2.62 13.48 3.66
N SER A 22 -1.28 13.53 3.65
CA SER A 22 -0.46 12.61 2.85
C SER A 22 -0.38 11.19 3.41
N VAL A 23 -1.09 10.89 4.50
CA VAL A 23 -1.13 9.55 5.11
C VAL A 23 -2.33 8.79 4.58
N VAL A 24 -2.06 7.67 3.91
CA VAL A 24 -3.06 6.81 3.30
C VAL A 24 -3.07 5.46 4.01
N THR A 25 -4.26 4.93 4.28
CA THR A 25 -4.48 3.57 4.74
C THR A 25 -5.15 2.79 3.61
N THR A 26 -4.55 1.69 3.18
CA THR A 26 -5.13 0.81 2.15
C THR A 26 -5.10 -0.65 2.58
N SER A 27 -5.96 -1.46 1.97
CA SER A 27 -6.00 -2.90 2.13
C SER A 27 -5.72 -3.54 0.78
N ILE A 28 -4.64 -4.32 0.70
CA ILE A 28 -4.17 -4.95 -0.54
C ILE A 28 -4.30 -6.46 -0.40
N LYS A 29 -4.85 -7.12 -1.41
CA LYS A 29 -4.79 -8.58 -1.47
C LYS A 29 -3.39 -9.04 -1.84
N VAL A 30 -2.77 -9.83 -0.97
CA VAL A 30 -1.43 -10.42 -1.15
C VAL A 30 -1.51 -11.92 -0.96
N PHE A 31 -1.04 -12.66 -1.95
CA PHE A 31 -1.13 -14.11 -1.94
C PHE A 31 -0.01 -14.73 -1.10
N GLY A 32 -0.40 -15.68 -0.24
CA GLY A 32 0.44 -16.37 0.72
C GLY A 32 -0.43 -17.33 1.56
N ASN A 33 0.21 -18.22 2.32
CA ASN A 33 -0.47 -19.34 2.98
C ASN A 33 0.14 -19.74 4.33
N CYS A 34 1.29 -19.20 4.75
CA CYS A 34 1.93 -19.59 6.00
C CYS A 34 2.51 -18.41 6.81
N ALA A 35 2.94 -18.68 8.04
CA ALA A 35 3.54 -17.67 8.92
C ALA A 35 4.85 -17.09 8.34
N MET A 36 5.60 -17.87 7.55
CA MET A 36 6.79 -17.37 6.87
C MET A 36 6.46 -16.41 5.72
N CYS A 37 5.31 -16.57 5.04
CA CYS A 37 4.81 -15.58 4.10
C CYS A 37 4.58 -14.25 4.82
N LYS A 38 3.88 -14.29 5.97
CA LYS A 38 3.60 -13.10 6.80
C LYS A 38 4.88 -12.35 7.13
N ALA A 39 5.84 -13.05 7.74
CA ALA A 39 7.11 -12.44 8.13
C ALA A 39 7.87 -11.83 6.96
N ARG A 40 7.87 -12.47 5.79
CA ARG A 40 8.55 -11.98 4.58
C ARG A 40 7.86 -10.73 4.00
N ILE A 41 6.54 -10.77 3.87
CA ILE A 41 5.71 -9.67 3.37
C ILE A 41 5.84 -8.44 4.28
N GLU A 42 5.73 -8.62 5.59
CA GLU A 42 5.84 -7.50 6.54
C GLU A 42 7.26 -6.93 6.58
N LYS A 43 8.29 -7.79 6.48
CA LYS A 43 9.70 -7.36 6.48
C LYS A 43 10.08 -6.51 5.27
N VAL A 44 9.61 -6.83 4.06
CA VAL A 44 9.93 -5.99 2.88
C VAL A 44 9.25 -4.61 2.97
N LEU A 45 8.20 -4.49 3.78
CA LEU A 45 7.45 -3.26 3.99
C LEU A 45 7.92 -2.46 5.22
N ASP A 46 8.96 -2.92 5.92
CA ASP A 46 9.80 -2.05 6.76
C ASP A 46 10.66 -1.15 5.85
N HIS A 47 9.97 -0.28 5.11
CA HIS A 47 10.52 0.56 4.06
C HIS A 47 10.19 2.02 4.35
N LYS A 48 11.14 2.92 4.04
CA LYS A 48 10.92 4.36 4.13
C LYS A 48 9.61 4.77 3.44
N GLY A 49 8.76 5.46 4.18
CA GLY A 49 7.44 5.91 3.71
C GLY A 49 6.28 5.06 4.22
N ILE A 50 6.53 3.83 4.66
CA ILE A 50 5.54 2.97 5.30
C ILE A 50 5.59 3.21 6.82
N LYS A 51 4.41 3.31 7.43
CA LYS A 51 4.23 3.51 8.89
C LYS A 51 3.83 2.22 9.60
N LYS A 52 2.99 1.41 8.95
CA LYS A 52 2.52 0.13 9.47
C LYS A 52 2.19 -0.79 8.30
N ALA A 53 2.52 -2.07 8.44
CA ALA A 53 2.12 -3.13 7.53
C ALA A 53 1.74 -4.36 8.36
N GLU A 54 0.56 -4.91 8.13
CA GLU A 54 0.09 -6.11 8.84
C GLU A 54 -0.68 -7.02 7.87
N TRP A 55 -0.16 -8.22 7.64
CA TRP A 55 -0.79 -9.21 6.76
C TRP A 55 -1.50 -10.29 7.54
N ASN A 56 -2.74 -10.58 7.13
CA ASN A 56 -3.57 -11.61 7.73
C ASN A 56 -3.57 -12.87 6.85
N LYS A 57 -3.11 -14.00 7.41
CA LYS A 57 -3.04 -15.29 6.70
C LYS A 57 -4.40 -15.76 6.21
N THR A 58 -5.43 -15.63 7.02
CA THR A 58 -6.77 -16.19 6.74
C THR A 58 -7.46 -15.40 5.63
N SER A 59 -7.48 -14.07 5.72
CA SER A 59 -8.12 -13.23 4.69
C SER A 59 -7.23 -12.94 3.49
N LYS A 60 -5.92 -13.19 3.59
CA LYS A 60 -4.89 -12.81 2.61
C LYS A 60 -4.81 -11.30 2.35
N GLN A 61 -5.32 -10.50 3.29
CA GLN A 61 -5.31 -9.04 3.21
C GLN A 61 -4.12 -8.45 3.96
N LEU A 62 -3.42 -7.53 3.31
CA LEU A 62 -2.41 -6.66 3.89
C LEU A 62 -3.02 -5.30 4.20
N SER A 63 -3.10 -4.94 5.48
CA SER A 63 -3.39 -3.56 5.88
C SER A 63 -2.10 -2.77 5.91
N VAL A 64 -2.02 -1.68 5.14
CA VAL A 64 -0.83 -0.84 5.03
C VAL A 64 -1.19 0.62 5.28
N VAL A 65 -0.38 1.29 6.09
CA VAL A 65 -0.47 2.73 6.36
C VAL A 65 0.83 3.36 5.88
N TYR A 66 0.76 4.31 4.95
CA TYR A 66 1.94 4.89 4.29
C TYR A 66 1.77 6.38 3.99
N ASN A 67 2.88 7.07 3.76
CA ASN A 67 2.89 8.45 3.28
C ASN A 67 2.99 8.45 1.74
N SER A 68 1.95 8.95 1.07
CA SER A 68 1.81 8.97 -0.39
C SER A 68 2.77 9.93 -1.11
N GLU A 69 3.39 10.88 -0.40
CA GLU A 69 4.47 11.73 -0.93
C GLU A 69 5.82 10.99 -0.94
N LYS A 70 5.96 9.90 -0.18
CA LYS A 70 7.20 9.12 -0.06
C LYS A 70 7.17 7.81 -0.81
N ILE A 71 6.02 7.18 -0.92
CA ILE A 71 5.84 5.89 -1.61
C ILE A 71 4.43 5.81 -2.21
N THR A 72 4.32 5.22 -3.40
CA THR A 72 3.04 4.99 -4.06
C THR A 72 2.52 3.59 -3.76
N GLU A 73 1.21 3.39 -3.84
CA GLU A 73 0.62 2.04 -3.73
C GLU A 73 1.22 1.08 -4.76
N GLN A 74 1.44 1.54 -6.00
CA GLN A 74 2.09 0.75 -7.04
C GLN A 74 3.48 0.26 -6.61
N LYS A 75 4.26 1.10 -5.94
CA LYS A 75 5.58 0.69 -5.44
C LYS A 75 5.49 -0.37 -4.35
N ILE A 76 4.44 -0.32 -3.52
CA ILE A 76 4.17 -1.35 -2.50
C ILE A 76 3.90 -2.71 -3.18
N HIS A 77 3.08 -2.74 -4.24
CA HIS A 77 2.86 -3.95 -5.02
C HIS A 77 4.16 -4.51 -5.63
N GLU A 78 5.00 -3.65 -6.19
CA GLU A 78 6.30 -4.05 -6.76
C GLU A 78 7.27 -4.61 -5.71
N LEU A 79 7.35 -3.98 -4.53
CA LEU A 79 8.20 -4.46 -3.43
C LEU A 79 7.79 -5.88 -2.99
N ILE A 80 6.49 -6.12 -2.86
CA ILE A 80 5.95 -7.44 -2.49
C ILE A 80 6.22 -8.47 -3.61
N ALA A 81 6.02 -8.10 -4.88
CA ALA A 81 6.34 -8.96 -6.01
C ALA A 81 7.84 -9.29 -6.12
N SER A 82 8.72 -8.37 -5.71
CA SER A 82 10.17 -8.56 -5.75
C SER A 82 10.69 -9.61 -4.77
N ILE A 83 9.91 -9.96 -3.74
CA ILE A 83 10.23 -11.03 -2.78
C ILE A 83 9.45 -12.33 -3.06
N GLY A 84 8.79 -12.44 -4.22
CA GLY A 84 8.12 -13.65 -4.67
C GLY A 84 6.62 -13.71 -4.36
N HIS A 85 6.01 -12.68 -3.76
CA HIS A 85 4.59 -12.71 -3.43
C HIS A 85 3.76 -11.93 -4.44
N ASP A 86 2.69 -12.53 -4.94
CA ASP A 86 1.74 -11.86 -5.81
C ASP A 86 0.87 -10.91 -5.02
N THR A 87 0.44 -9.88 -5.72
CA THR A 87 -0.64 -9.02 -5.29
C THR A 87 -1.73 -9.01 -6.34
N GLU A 88 -2.87 -8.39 -6.05
CA GLU A 88 -3.94 -8.22 -7.04
C GLU A 88 -3.54 -7.39 -8.29
N LYS A 89 -2.46 -6.60 -8.23
CA LYS A 89 -2.00 -5.74 -9.34
C LYS A 89 -0.70 -6.20 -9.98
N VAL A 90 0.21 -6.79 -9.21
CA VAL A 90 1.55 -7.16 -9.67
C VAL A 90 1.84 -8.61 -9.30
N LYS A 91 2.16 -9.40 -10.32
CA LYS A 91 2.59 -10.80 -10.21
C LYS A 91 4.11 -10.86 -10.05
N ALA A 92 4.60 -11.65 -9.10
CA ALA A 92 6.01 -11.94 -8.95
C ALA A 92 6.54 -12.74 -10.14
N LYS A 93 7.77 -12.46 -10.57
CA LYS A 93 8.47 -13.25 -11.59
C LYS A 93 8.57 -14.70 -11.15
N ASP A 94 8.37 -15.63 -12.08
CA ASP A 94 8.32 -17.07 -11.77
C ASP A 94 9.63 -17.58 -11.16
N GLU A 95 10.77 -17.04 -11.58
CA GLU A 95 12.09 -17.36 -10.99
C GLU A 95 12.20 -16.98 -9.51
N VAL A 96 11.68 -15.79 -9.14
CA VAL A 96 11.69 -15.31 -7.75
C VAL A 96 10.70 -16.12 -6.93
N TYR A 97 9.53 -16.39 -7.50
CA TYR A 97 8.50 -17.22 -6.90
C TYR A 97 9.00 -18.63 -6.58
N ALA A 98 9.65 -19.28 -7.54
CA ALA A 98 10.21 -20.63 -7.40
C ALA A 98 11.33 -20.71 -6.36
N SER A 99 11.95 -19.58 -5.99
CA SER A 99 12.95 -19.51 -4.92
C SER A 99 12.35 -19.48 -3.51
N LEU A 100 11.02 -19.37 -3.39
CA LEU A 100 10.34 -19.39 -2.11
C LEU A 100 10.41 -20.78 -1.45
N PRO A 101 10.36 -20.85 -0.11
CA PRO A 101 10.21 -22.12 0.59
C PRO A 101 8.96 -22.88 0.13
N PHE A 102 8.99 -24.21 0.19
CA PHE A 102 7.88 -25.08 -0.26
C PHE A 102 6.51 -24.64 0.26
N CYS A 103 6.39 -24.34 1.56
CA CYS A 103 5.13 -23.91 2.16
C CYS A 103 4.71 -22.48 1.78
N CYS A 104 5.45 -21.77 0.93
CA CYS A 104 5.09 -20.47 0.36
C CYS A 104 4.71 -20.59 -1.13
N LEU A 105 4.82 -21.78 -1.72
CA LEU A 105 4.45 -22.05 -3.11
C LEU A 105 2.92 -22.25 -3.24
N TYR A 106 2.16 -21.19 -2.97
CA TYR A 106 0.68 -21.16 -3.00
C TYR A 106 0.01 -21.23 -4.40
N ARG A 107 0.75 -21.17 -5.50
CA ARG A 107 0.27 -21.25 -6.88
C ARG A 107 0.22 -22.70 -7.36
N ASP A 108 1.16 -23.50 -6.87
CA ASP A 108 1.45 -24.83 -7.41
C ASP A 108 0.72 -25.93 -6.62
N HIS A 109 0.28 -25.61 -5.40
CA HIS A 109 -0.37 -26.56 -4.50
C HIS A 109 -1.56 -25.91 -3.80
N GLU A 110 -2.66 -26.65 -3.69
CA GLU A 110 -3.74 -26.32 -2.76
C GLU A 110 -3.21 -26.56 -1.35
N HIS A 111 -3.28 -25.51 -0.52
CA HIS A 111 -2.89 -25.57 0.88
C HIS A 111 -4.17 -25.41 1.69
N ASP A 112 -4.72 -26.54 2.15
CA ASP A 112 -5.88 -26.63 3.04
C ASP A 112 -5.62 -25.96 4.41
#